data_AF-A0A6J6NEJ2-F1
#
_entry.id   AF-A0A6J6NEJ2-F1
#
_cell.length_a   1.000
_cell.length_b   1.000
_cell.length_c   1.000
_cell.angle_alpha   90.00
_cell.angle_beta   90.00
_cell.angle_gamma   90.00
#
_symmetry.space_group_name_H-M   'P 1'
#
loop_
_entity.id
_entity.type
_entity.pdbx_description
1 polymer ?
#
loop_
_entity_poly.entity_id
_entity_poly.type
_entity_poly.pdbx_seq_one_letter_code
_entity_poly.pdbx_strand_id
1 'polypeptide(L)'
;MSKDKTETVKIRRAPKYIPFMLSGIALGAVVAIVLSLTISGSDGKTAGFITQLLVYCLGLGAGLGIAVAAIVDGLTTKSTKTAQAKKVSNK
;
A
#
# COMPACT_ATOMS: atom_id res chain seq x y z
N MET A 1 -23.33 -37.60 24.38
CA MET A 1 -23.57 -36.94 23.08
C MET A 1 -23.19 -35.47 23.23
N SER A 2 -21.91 -35.14 23.08
CA SER A 2 -21.38 -33.81 23.36
C SER A 2 -21.65 -32.86 22.19
N LYS A 3 -22.16 -31.69 22.53
CA LYS A 3 -22.72 -30.69 21.61
C LYS A 3 -21.56 -29.84 21.05
N ASP A 4 -21.08 -30.20 19.86
CA ASP A 4 -20.11 -29.41 19.12
C ASP A 4 -20.68 -28.00 18.86
N LYS A 5 -20.20 -26.98 19.58
CA LYS A 5 -20.52 -25.58 19.30
C LYS A 5 -19.56 -25.05 18.25
N THR A 6 -20.05 -24.95 17.02
CA THR A 6 -19.37 -24.26 15.92
C THR A 6 -19.39 -22.75 16.19
N GLU A 7 -18.31 -22.20 16.74
CA GLU A 7 -18.13 -20.74 16.87
C GLU A 7 -17.48 -20.18 15.60
N THR A 8 -18.23 -19.36 14.87
CA THR A 8 -17.76 -18.66 13.67
C THR A 8 -16.93 -17.43 14.10
N VAL A 9 -15.60 -17.59 14.18
CA VAL A 9 -14.71 -16.47 14.48
C VAL A 9 -14.38 -15.69 13.20
N LYS A 10 -14.80 -14.42 13.14
CA LYS A 10 -14.48 -13.50 12.04
C LYS A 10 -13.05 -13.00 12.20
N ILE A 11 -12.08 -13.66 11.56
CA ILE A 11 -10.70 -13.14 11.48
C ILE A 11 -10.70 -12.00 10.46
N ARG A 12 -10.70 -10.76 10.94
CA ARG A 12 -10.45 -9.57 10.12
C ARG A 12 -8.99 -9.56 9.68
N ARG A 13 -8.72 -9.71 8.38
CA ARG A 13 -7.38 -9.48 7.84
C ARG A 13 -7.11 -7.98 7.86
N ALA A 14 -5.94 -7.57 8.37
CA ALA A 14 -5.53 -6.17 8.29
C ALA A 14 -5.25 -5.83 6.81
N PRO A 15 -5.77 -4.69 6.32
CA PRO A 15 -5.57 -4.27 4.94
C PRO A 15 -4.11 -3.91 4.69
N LYS A 16 -3.56 -4.35 3.54
CA LYS A 16 -2.13 -4.24 3.22
C LYS A 16 -1.80 -2.94 2.49
N TYR A 17 -1.99 -1.79 3.14
CA TYR A 17 -1.70 -0.48 2.54
C TYR A 17 -0.20 -0.15 2.46
N ILE A 18 0.59 -0.59 3.45
CA ILE A 18 2.03 -0.30 3.56
C ILE A 18 2.83 -0.71 2.32
N PRO A 19 2.73 -1.95 1.77
CA PRO A 19 3.54 -2.33 0.61
C PRO A 19 3.21 -1.51 -0.65
N PHE A 20 1.94 -1.15 -0.84
CA PHE A 20 1.54 -0.30 -1.96
C PHE A 20 2.05 1.13 -1.82
N MET A 21 1.97 1.71 -0.62
CA MET A 21 2.55 3.02 -0.34
C MET A 21 4.06 3.03 -0.63
N LEU A 22 4.79 2.01 -0.17
CA LEU A 22 6.23 1.88 -0.44
C LEU A 22 6.54 1.76 -1.94
N SER A 23 5.76 0.98 -2.69
CA SER A 23 5.92 0.89 -4.15
C SER A 23 5.65 2.22 -4.85
N GLY A 24 4.66 2.99 -4.38
CA GLY A 24 4.35 4.31 -4.90
C GLY A 24 5.45 5.34 -4.62
N ILE A 25 6.00 5.33 -3.41
CA ILE A 25 7.18 6.13 -3.02
C ILE A 25 8.39 5.78 -3.90
N ALA A 26 8.67 4.47 -4.08
CA ALA A 26 9.77 4.02 -4.92
C ALA A 26 9.61 4.48 -6.36
N LEU A 27 8.41 4.35 -6.94
CA LEU A 27 8.13 4.84 -8.29
C LEU A 27 8.27 6.38 -8.37
N GLY A 28 7.75 7.11 -7.38
CA GLY A 28 7.91 8.55 -7.28
C GLY A 28 9.39 8.99 -7.23
N ALA A 29 10.23 8.27 -6.48
CA ALA A 29 11.66 8.51 -6.42
C ALA A 29 12.33 8.33 -7.80
N VAL A 30 11.98 7.26 -8.51
CA VAL A 30 12.49 7.01 -9.88
C VAL A 30 12.10 8.15 -10.82
N VAL A 31 10.83 8.58 -10.79
CA VAL A 31 10.35 9.70 -11.61
C VAL A 31 11.09 11.00 -11.26
N ALA A 32 11.32 11.28 -9.97
CA ALA A 32 12.06 12.46 -9.54
C ALA A 32 13.50 12.48 -10.09
N ILE A 33 14.19 11.33 -10.05
CA ILE A 33 15.55 11.19 -10.57
C ILE A 33 15.55 11.44 -12.08
N VAL A 34 14.65 10.79 -12.82
CA VAL A 34 14.55 10.96 -14.28
C VAL A 34 14.32 12.43 -14.63
N LEU A 35 13.36 13.09 -13.95
CA LEU A 35 13.06 14.49 -14.22
C LEU A 35 14.24 15.41 -13.86
N SER A 36 14.93 15.13 -12.75
CA SER A 36 16.16 15.84 -12.34
C SER A 36 17.27 15.75 -13.39
N LEU A 37 17.39 14.62 -14.08
CA LEU A 37 18.36 14.43 -15.16
C LEU A 37 17.97 15.17 -16.45
N THR A 38 16.67 15.32 -16.72
CA THR A 38 16.18 16.05 -17.92
C THR A 38 16.33 17.58 -17.81
N ILE A 39 16.46 18.11 -16.59
CA ILE A 39 16.59 19.55 -16.36
C ILE A 39 17.98 20.05 -16.76
N SER A 40 17.99 20.88 -17.82
CA SER A 40 19.21 21.49 -18.38
C SER A 40 19.37 22.98 -18.08
N GLY A 41 18.35 23.64 -17.50
CA GLY A 41 18.41 25.05 -17.13
C GLY A 41 19.24 25.30 -15.88
N SER A 42 19.98 26.42 -15.83
CA SER A 42 20.80 26.85 -14.69
C SER A 42 19.99 26.90 -13.39
N ASP A 43 18.76 27.39 -13.47
CA ASP A 43 17.91 27.63 -12.30
C ASP A 43 17.37 26.32 -11.71
N GLY A 44 17.14 25.33 -12.57
CA GLY A 44 16.60 24.03 -12.20
C GLY A 44 17.63 23.04 -11.64
N LYS A 45 18.93 23.36 -11.69
CA LYS A 45 20.01 22.56 -11.06
C LYS A 45 20.38 23.05 -9.66
N THR A 46 19.57 23.92 -9.07
CA THR A 46 19.75 24.31 -7.67
C THR A 46 19.35 23.16 -6.75
N ALA A 47 20.15 22.90 -5.70
CA ALA A 47 19.86 21.85 -4.72
C ALA A 47 18.44 21.98 -4.13
N GLY A 48 17.98 23.19 -3.84
CA GLY A 48 16.64 23.45 -3.32
C GLY A 48 15.50 23.09 -4.30
N PHE A 49 15.71 23.25 -5.61
CA PHE A 49 14.71 22.86 -6.60
C PHE A 49 14.61 21.34 -6.73
N ILE A 50 15.76 20.65 -6.76
CA ILE A 50 15.83 19.19 -6.86
C ILE A 50 15.22 18.54 -5.61
N THR A 51 15.50 19.06 -4.41
CA THR A 51 14.90 18.53 -3.17
C THR A 51 13.38 18.75 -3.15
N GLN A 52 12.90 19.91 -3.57
CA GLN A 52 11.46 20.19 -3.67
C GLN A 52 10.77 19.24 -4.66
N LEU A 53 11.37 19.06 -5.84
CA LEU A 53 10.88 18.12 -6.85
C LEU A 53 10.81 16.69 -6.32
N LEU A 54 11.86 16.24 -5.63
CA LEU A 54 11.91 14.93 -5.00
C LEU A 54 10.78 14.77 -3.96
N VAL A 55 10.61 15.73 -3.04
CA VAL A 55 9.55 15.68 -2.03
C VAL A 55 8.16 15.64 -2.67
N TYR A 56 7.89 16.44 -3.70
CA TYR A 56 6.62 16.39 -4.41
C TYR A 56 6.38 15.04 -5.10
N CYS A 57 7.36 14.51 -5.81
CA CYS A 57 7.25 13.22 -6.47
C CYS A 57 7.06 12.07 -5.48
N LEU A 58 7.74 12.10 -4.32
CA LEU A 58 7.55 11.13 -3.25
C LEU A 58 6.14 11.23 -2.64
N GLY A 59 5.67 12.44 -2.38
CA GLY A 59 4.32 12.68 -1.84
C GLY A 59 3.22 12.23 -2.79
N LEU A 60 3.32 12.59 -4.08
CA LEU A 60 2.41 12.14 -5.13
C LEU A 60 2.48 10.62 -5.32
N GLY A 61 3.69 10.05 -5.35
CA GLY A 61 3.89 8.61 -5.44
C GLY A 61 3.26 7.86 -4.27
N ALA A 62 3.45 8.33 -3.03
CA ALA A 62 2.82 7.77 -1.84
C ALA A 62 1.29 7.85 -1.93
N GLY A 63 0.75 9.00 -2.31
CA GLY A 63 -0.70 9.22 -2.45
C GLY A 63 -1.32 8.30 -3.50
N LEU A 64 -0.70 8.19 -4.68
CA LEU A 64 -1.13 7.25 -5.72
C LEU A 64 -1.01 5.80 -5.26
N GLY A 65 0.07 5.45 -4.57
CA GLY A 65 0.26 4.12 -3.98
C GLY A 65 -0.87 3.76 -3.03
N ILE A 66 -1.26 4.67 -2.13
CA ILE A 66 -2.39 4.49 -1.22
C ILE A 66 -3.72 4.42 -1.98
N ALA A 67 -3.93 5.26 -2.99
CA ALA A 67 -5.15 5.23 -3.80
C ALA A 67 -5.33 3.88 -4.51
N VAL A 68 -4.26 3.36 -5.13
CA VAL A 68 -4.26 2.02 -5.72
C VAL A 68 -4.49 0.96 -4.65
N ALA A 69 -3.86 1.09 -3.49
CA ALA A 69 -4.06 0.17 -2.38
C ALA A 69 -5.52 0.13 -1.92
N ALA A 70 -6.18 1.29 -1.81
CA ALA A 70 -7.58 1.40 -1.44
C ALA A 70 -8.51 0.74 -2.48
N ILE A 71 -8.21 0.90 -3.77
CA ILE A 71 -8.94 0.23 -4.86
C ILE A 71 -8.76 -1.29 -4.76
N VAL A 72 -7.52 -1.76 -4.64
CA VAL A 72 -7.20 -3.20 -4.56
C VAL A 72 -7.78 -3.82 -3.28
N ASP A 73 -7.73 -3.11 -2.16
CA ASP A 73 -8.30 -3.56 -0.90
C ASP A 73 -9.83 -3.60 -0.98
N GLY A 74 -10.48 -2.62 -1.65
CA GLY A 74 -11.90 -2.67 -1.96
C GLY A 74 -12.30 -3.86 -2.84
N LEU A 75 -11.49 -4.19 -3.85
CA LEU A 75 -11.70 -5.36 -4.72
C LEU A 75 -11.44 -6.69 -4.00
N THR A 76 -10.45 -6.72 -3.12
CA THR A 76 -10.04 -7.92 -2.37
C THR A 76 -10.98 -8.20 -1.19
N THR A 77 -11.53 -7.16 -0.56
CA THR A 77 -12.54 -7.30 0.51
C THR A 77 -13.78 -8.01 -0.01
N LYS A 78 -14.20 -7.76 -1.27
CA LYS A 78 -15.26 -8.52 -1.94
C LYS A 78 -14.94 -10.02 -2.11
N SER A 79 -13.66 -10.41 -2.09
CA SER A 79 -13.21 -11.78 -2.34
C SER A 79 -12.79 -12.55 -1.09
N THR A 80 -13.19 -12.11 0.12
CA THR A 80 -12.80 -12.81 1.35
C THR A 80 -13.54 -14.14 1.48
N LYS A 81 -12.89 -15.18 0.96
CA LYS A 81 -13.18 -16.60 1.12
C LYS A 81 -13.39 -16.93 2.60
N THR A 82 -14.55 -17.50 2.89
CA THR A 82 -14.97 -18.05 4.18
C THR A 82 -14.03 -19.19 4.60
N ALA A 83 -13.17 -18.95 5.58
CA ALA A 83 -12.41 -20.00 6.25
C ALA A 83 -13.26 -20.57 7.40
N GLN A 84 -13.69 -21.84 7.28
CA GLN A 84 -14.40 -22.55 8.35
C GLN A 84 -13.38 -23.02 9.41
N ALA A 85 -13.42 -22.43 10.60
CA ALA A 85 -12.64 -22.88 11.75
C ALA A 85 -13.47 -23.89 12.56
N LYS A 86 -13.08 -25.17 12.57
CA LYS A 86 -13.58 -26.15 13.55
C LYS A 86 -12.73 -26.04 14.82
N LYS A 87 -13.35 -25.62 15.92
CA LYS A 87 -12.75 -25.63 17.26
C LYS A 87 -12.77 -27.08 17.80
N VAL A 88 -11.63 -27.77 17.79
CA VAL A 88 -11.50 -29.09 18.42
C VAL A 88 -11.12 -28.87 19.87
N SER A 89 -12.11 -28.95 20.77
CA SER A 89 -11.91 -28.86 22.22
C SER A 89 -11.22 -30.12 22.71
N ASN A 90 -9.92 -30.06 23.01
CA ASN A 90 -9.21 -31.16 23.68
C ASN A 90 -9.25 -30.97 25.21
N LYS A 91 -9.51 -32.07 25.91
CA LYS A 91 -9.83 -32.19 27.34
C LYS A 91 -8.60 -32.19 28.24
#